data_AF-A0A6J5UMB7-F1
#
_entry.id   AF-A0A6J5UMB7-F1
#
_cell.length_a   1.000
_cell.length_b   1.000
_cell.length_c   1.000
_cell.angle_alpha   90.00
_cell.angle_beta   90.00
_cell.angle_gamma   90.00
#
_symmetry.space_group_name_H-M   'P 1'
#
loop_
_entity.id
_entity.type
_entity.pdbx_description
1 polymer ?
#
loop_
_entity_poly.entity_id
_entity_poly.type
_entity_poly.pdbx_seq_one_letter_code
_entity_poly.pdbx_strand_id
1 'polypeptide(L)'
;MEFKINLQADKQQRRSAEYKLNIWKYGFLESLNSKYDGDNYTRQSEKLIQDVKNTMFVETDDLIAQLELIDNIGKLGLTNHFQKEVKEALDKIESIQNNDNLYATALHFKILRQHGYKVSQDVFGGFMDEKRALKESQISDPNGMLQLLEASNLALDGENILDEAKASSTVALRDSNICNILDNNLARHVVHALELSSHRRVVWFNVKWHIDAYEKDNHVKTILLELAKLHFNMVQATLQKDLREASTWWNNLGLAELLNFARDRPVECFLSAVGLNFQPDYTSFRIRLTKVIYLILIIDDVYDIYASLEELKLLTNAVDRWDVGETEQLPGCMKICFQVLYNTTCEIAQEIEEENGWNLVLPHLSKVGCYEIGPRH
;
A
#
# COMPACT_ATOMS: atom_id res chain seq x y z
N MET A 1 -32.70 13.25 15.63
CA MET A 1 -34.08 12.88 15.26
C MET A 1 -34.20 11.40 15.56
N GLU A 2 -34.99 10.99 16.57
CA GLU A 2 -35.16 9.57 16.91
C GLU A 2 -35.98 8.88 15.82
N PHE A 3 -35.36 7.94 15.10
CA PHE A 3 -36.01 7.16 14.05
C PHE A 3 -36.66 5.90 14.65
N LYS A 4 -38.00 5.84 14.63
CA LYS A 4 -38.74 4.58 14.79
C LYS A 4 -38.79 3.86 13.43
N ILE A 5 -38.01 2.79 13.30
CA ILE A 5 -37.99 1.94 12.11
C ILE A 5 -39.18 0.98 12.18
N ASN A 6 -40.10 1.09 11.21
CA ASN A 6 -41.23 0.17 11.05
C ASN A 6 -40.78 -0.96 10.10
N LEU A 7 -40.34 -2.08 10.64
CA LEU A 7 -39.90 -3.26 9.88
C LEU A 7 -41.12 -4.08 9.43
N GLN A 8 -41.59 -3.88 8.20
CA GLN A 8 -42.32 -4.93 7.50
C GLN A 8 -41.30 -5.92 6.92
N ALA A 9 -41.22 -7.10 7.52
CA ALA A 9 -40.39 -8.19 7.03
C ALA A 9 -40.96 -8.70 5.69
N ASP A 10 -40.22 -8.47 4.62
CA ASP A 10 -40.58 -8.94 3.28
C ASP A 10 -40.36 -10.45 3.18
N LYS A 11 -41.36 -11.16 2.63
CA LYS A 11 -41.50 -12.63 2.60
C LYS A 11 -40.71 -13.30 1.47
N GLN A 12 -39.59 -12.72 1.05
CA GLN A 12 -38.69 -13.31 0.05
C GLN A 12 -37.56 -14.05 0.75
N GLN A 13 -37.32 -15.30 0.34
CA GLN A 13 -36.15 -16.06 0.79
C GLN A 13 -34.89 -15.46 0.17
N ARG A 14 -34.22 -14.57 0.91
CA ARG A 14 -32.98 -13.91 0.50
C ARG A 14 -31.81 -14.88 0.54
N ARG A 15 -30.87 -14.75 -0.40
CA ARG A 15 -29.61 -15.49 -0.33
C ARG A 15 -28.72 -14.86 0.74
N SER A 16 -27.86 -15.68 1.35
CA SER A 16 -26.85 -15.25 2.32
C SER A 16 -25.58 -16.05 2.07
N ALA A 17 -24.42 -15.41 2.23
CA ALA A 17 -23.11 -16.05 2.10
C ALA A 17 -22.55 -16.59 3.42
N GLU A 18 -23.28 -16.42 4.53
CA GLU A 18 -22.85 -16.87 5.87
C GLU A 18 -21.44 -16.38 6.24
N TYR A 19 -21.20 -15.08 6.04
CA TYR A 19 -19.89 -14.48 6.28
C TYR A 19 -19.40 -14.68 7.72
N LYS A 20 -18.09 -14.93 7.86
CA LYS A 20 -17.45 -14.98 9.17
C LYS A 20 -17.61 -13.64 9.88
N LEU A 21 -17.83 -13.69 11.19
CA LEU A 21 -17.91 -12.50 12.03
C LEU A 21 -16.59 -11.72 12.00
N ASN A 22 -16.69 -10.41 12.23
CA ASN A 22 -15.55 -9.54 12.43
C ASN A 22 -14.72 -10.03 13.63
N ILE A 23 -13.41 -10.21 13.42
CA ILE A 23 -12.50 -10.66 14.47
C ILE A 23 -12.10 -9.53 15.43
N TRP A 24 -12.31 -8.27 15.01
CA TRP A 24 -11.99 -7.08 15.78
C TRP A 24 -13.21 -6.57 16.53
N LYS A 25 -13.08 -6.41 17.85
CA LYS A 25 -14.15 -5.84 18.67
C LYS A 25 -14.11 -4.32 18.59
N TYR A 26 -15.25 -3.67 18.34
CA TYR A 26 -15.33 -2.21 18.28
C TYR A 26 -14.82 -1.51 19.54
N GLY A 27 -15.14 -2.03 20.74
CA GLY A 27 -14.59 -1.48 21.99
C GLY A 27 -13.06 -1.56 22.09
N PHE A 28 -12.42 -2.52 21.43
CA PHE A 28 -10.95 -2.55 21.31
C PHE A 28 -10.46 -1.49 20.33
N LEU A 29 -11.09 -1.35 19.17
CA LEU A 29 -10.74 -0.33 18.17
C LEU A 29 -10.88 1.09 18.73
N GLU A 30 -11.95 1.35 19.49
CA GLU A 30 -12.20 2.61 20.20
C GLU A 30 -11.14 2.90 21.27
N SER A 31 -10.59 1.85 21.90
CA SER A 31 -9.56 1.97 22.94
C SER A 31 -8.15 2.19 22.41
N LEU A 32 -7.92 2.09 21.09
CA LEU A 32 -6.58 2.23 20.50
C LEU A 32 -5.96 3.57 20.89
N ASN A 33 -4.75 3.50 21.45
CA ASN A 33 -3.93 4.64 21.80
C ASN A 33 -2.46 4.29 21.63
N SER A 34 -1.62 5.31 21.50
CA SER A 34 -0.18 5.13 21.37
C SER A 34 0.55 6.21 22.13
N LYS A 35 1.64 5.81 22.80
CA LYS A 35 2.54 6.75 23.47
C LYS A 35 3.37 7.58 22.49
N TYR A 36 3.48 7.16 21.22
CA TYR A 36 4.33 7.79 20.20
C TYR A 36 3.70 9.03 19.54
N ASP A 37 2.56 9.46 20.07
CA ASP A 37 1.75 10.57 19.58
C ASP A 37 2.11 11.94 20.23
N GLY A 38 3.24 12.01 20.95
CA GLY A 38 3.65 13.21 21.68
C GLY A 38 4.77 13.99 20.99
N ASP A 39 4.76 15.32 21.16
CA ASP A 39 5.75 16.28 20.61
C ASP A 39 7.21 15.92 20.88
N ASN A 40 7.50 15.20 21.97
CA ASN A 40 8.84 14.75 22.29
C ASN A 40 9.43 13.83 21.21
N TYR A 41 8.61 12.91 20.67
CA TYR A 41 9.05 12.00 19.63
C TYR A 41 9.25 12.72 18.29
N THR A 42 8.43 13.73 18.00
CA THR A 42 8.62 14.61 16.83
C THR A 42 9.98 15.30 16.87
N ARG A 43 10.33 15.94 17.99
CA ARG A 43 11.65 16.59 18.16
C ARG A 43 12.80 15.60 18.05
N GLN A 44 12.65 14.41 18.63
CA GLN A 44 13.66 13.36 18.53
C GLN A 44 13.83 12.88 17.08
N SER A 45 12.71 12.71 16.36
CA SER A 45 12.72 12.32 14.95
C SER A 45 13.39 13.38 14.08
N GLU A 46 13.07 14.66 14.26
CA GLU A 46 13.70 15.78 13.53
C GLU A 46 15.22 15.81 13.75
N LYS A 47 15.67 15.60 14.98
CA LYS A 47 17.10 15.52 15.28
C LYS A 47 17.76 14.36 14.53
N LEU A 48 17.19 13.16 14.60
CA LEU A 48 17.73 11.99 13.91
C LEU A 48 17.73 12.16 12.38
N ILE A 49 16.70 12.79 11.82
CA ILE A 49 16.65 13.14 10.39
C ILE A 49 17.83 14.04 10.04
N GLN A 50 18.09 15.10 10.81
CA GLN A 50 19.21 16.01 10.56
C GLN A 50 20.56 15.31 10.71
N ASP A 51 20.71 14.44 11.70
CA ASP A 51 21.94 13.65 11.90
C ASP A 51 22.20 12.72 10.70
N VAL A 52 21.17 12.04 10.16
CA VAL A 52 21.28 11.23 8.93
C VAL A 52 21.68 12.09 7.73
N LYS A 53 21.08 13.27 7.55
CA LYS A 53 21.43 14.19 6.46
C LYS A 53 22.91 14.57 6.51
N ASN A 54 23.39 14.95 7.68
CA ASN A 54 24.75 15.44 7.86
C ASN A 54 25.81 14.33 7.77
N THR A 55 25.51 13.14 8.27
CA THR A 55 26.51 12.06 8.38
C THR A 55 26.49 11.10 7.20
N MET A 56 25.34 10.87 6.56
CA MET A 56 25.22 9.81 5.54
C MET A 56 25.18 10.34 4.11
N PHE A 57 24.57 11.50 3.87
CA PHE A 57 24.51 12.08 2.52
C PHE A 57 25.71 12.96 2.18
N VAL A 58 26.35 13.59 3.17
CA VAL A 58 27.49 14.50 2.96
C VAL A 58 28.83 13.75 2.93
N GLU A 59 28.98 12.70 3.75
CA GLU A 59 30.27 12.02 3.94
C GLU A 59 30.50 10.82 3.01
N THR A 60 29.51 10.41 2.21
CA THR A 60 29.60 9.21 1.37
C THR A 60 30.00 9.59 -0.06
N ASP A 61 31.27 9.43 -0.44
CA ASP A 61 31.72 9.61 -1.84
C ASP A 61 31.61 8.32 -2.68
N ASP A 62 31.38 7.17 -2.04
CA ASP A 62 31.24 5.88 -2.72
C ASP A 62 29.84 5.68 -3.32
N LEU A 63 29.79 5.40 -4.62
CA LEU A 63 28.55 5.26 -5.39
C LEU A 63 27.68 4.10 -4.92
N ILE A 64 28.31 2.95 -4.62
CA ILE A 64 27.57 1.76 -4.19
C ILE A 64 26.96 2.04 -2.81
N ALA A 65 27.73 2.59 -1.87
CA ALA A 65 27.24 2.98 -0.55
C ALA A 65 26.12 4.03 -0.61
N GLN A 66 26.16 4.97 -1.57
CA GLN A 66 25.05 5.90 -1.81
C GLN A 66 23.79 5.19 -2.30
N LEU A 67 23.90 4.28 -3.27
CA LEU A 67 22.77 3.48 -3.76
C LEU A 67 22.18 2.60 -2.65
N GLU A 68 23.02 1.96 -1.83
CA GLU A 68 22.59 1.16 -0.69
C GLU A 68 21.88 2.00 0.38
N LEU A 69 22.37 3.23 0.63
CA LEU A 69 21.70 4.16 1.53
C LEU A 69 20.29 4.51 1.01
N ILE A 70 20.16 4.83 -0.28
CA ILE A 70 18.87 5.16 -0.90
C ILE A 70 17.92 3.96 -0.84
N ASP A 71 18.40 2.76 -1.17
CA ASP A 71 17.62 1.51 -1.09
C ASP A 71 17.14 1.25 0.34
N ASN A 72 18.01 1.43 1.33
CA ASN A 72 17.67 1.28 2.75
C ASN A 72 16.66 2.33 3.22
N ILE A 73 16.81 3.60 2.83
CA ILE A 73 15.83 4.66 3.14
C ILE A 73 14.44 4.30 2.61
N GLY A 74 14.36 3.79 1.37
CA GLY A 74 13.12 3.32 0.78
C GLY A 74 12.51 2.15 1.54
N LYS A 75 13.30 1.09 1.76
CA LYS A 75 12.88 -0.13 2.46
C LYS A 75 12.44 0.12 3.90
N LEU A 76 13.05 1.09 4.58
CA LEU A 76 12.72 1.48 5.95
C LEU A 76 11.55 2.48 6.05
N GLY A 77 10.92 2.83 4.93
CA GLY A 77 9.76 3.73 4.90
C GLY A 77 10.10 5.18 5.23
N LEU A 78 11.34 5.61 4.97
CA LEU A 78 11.87 6.93 5.34
C LEU A 78 11.92 7.92 4.18
N THR A 79 11.51 7.52 2.97
CA THR A 79 11.64 8.32 1.73
C THR A 79 11.17 9.76 1.86
N ASN A 80 10.07 10.02 2.59
CA ASN A 80 9.53 11.37 2.77
C ASN A 80 10.48 12.37 3.40
N HIS A 81 11.33 11.92 4.31
CA HIS A 81 12.24 12.81 5.03
C HIS A 81 13.46 13.22 4.19
N PHE A 82 13.71 12.46 3.12
CA PHE A 82 14.94 12.53 2.33
C PHE A 82 14.69 12.70 0.83
N GLN A 83 13.49 13.12 0.40
CA GLN A 83 13.14 13.24 -1.01
C GLN A 83 14.13 14.12 -1.80
N LYS A 84 14.53 15.25 -1.21
CA LYS A 84 15.49 16.18 -1.81
C LYS A 84 16.88 15.54 -1.92
N GLU A 85 17.39 14.99 -0.82
CA GLU A 85 18.72 14.39 -0.76
C GLU A 85 18.84 13.18 -1.69
N VAL A 86 17.79 12.34 -1.75
CA VAL A 86 17.72 11.20 -2.68
C VAL A 86 17.72 11.71 -4.13
N LYS A 87 16.90 12.72 -4.47
CA LYS A 87 16.85 13.27 -5.82
C LYS A 87 18.21 13.83 -6.26
N GLU A 88 18.86 14.62 -5.39
CA GLU A 88 20.19 15.18 -5.66
C GLU A 88 21.27 14.09 -5.82
N ALA A 89 21.19 13.00 -5.06
CA ALA A 89 22.10 11.87 -5.21
C ALA A 89 21.85 11.13 -6.54
N LEU A 90 20.60 10.86 -6.90
CA LEU A 90 20.26 10.18 -8.16
C LEU A 90 20.65 10.99 -9.39
N ASP A 91 20.44 12.31 -9.38
CA ASP A 91 20.84 13.20 -10.48
C ASP A 91 22.36 13.17 -10.73
N LYS A 92 23.18 12.93 -9.70
CA LYS A 92 24.65 12.75 -9.84
C LYS A 92 24.99 11.38 -10.43
N ILE A 93 24.27 10.34 -10.03
CA ILE A 93 24.60 8.94 -10.35
C ILE A 93 24.00 8.49 -11.70
N GLU A 94 22.99 9.19 -12.23
CA GLU A 94 22.30 8.84 -13.48
C GLU A 94 23.29 8.56 -14.65
N SER A 95 24.32 9.40 -14.78
CA SER A 95 25.30 9.31 -15.88
C SER A 95 26.39 8.26 -15.68
N ILE A 96 26.47 7.66 -14.49
CA ILE A 96 27.56 6.76 -14.13
C ILE A 96 27.15 5.33 -14.44
N GLN A 97 27.70 4.77 -15.50
CA GLN A 97 27.52 3.36 -15.85
C GLN A 97 28.55 2.51 -15.09
N ASN A 98 28.06 1.60 -14.25
CA ASN A 98 28.89 0.59 -13.61
C ASN A 98 28.55 -0.77 -14.22
N ASN A 99 29.27 -1.16 -15.27
CA ASN A 99 28.93 -2.33 -16.10
C ASN A 99 29.72 -3.60 -15.73
N ASP A 100 30.62 -3.54 -14.75
CA ASP A 100 31.53 -4.65 -14.43
C ASP A 100 31.08 -5.49 -13.23
N ASN A 101 30.13 -5.00 -12.43
CA ASN A 101 29.66 -5.65 -11.21
C ASN A 101 28.14 -5.82 -11.23
N LEU A 102 27.66 -7.08 -11.23
CA LEU A 102 26.24 -7.39 -11.34
C LEU A 102 25.40 -6.75 -10.23
N TYR A 103 25.86 -6.82 -8.98
CA TYR A 103 25.18 -6.21 -7.84
C TYR A 103 25.00 -4.70 -8.03
N ALA A 104 26.07 -3.99 -8.38
CA ALA A 104 26.05 -2.55 -8.58
C ALA A 104 25.15 -2.15 -9.77
N THR A 105 25.27 -2.85 -10.91
CA THR A 105 24.41 -2.59 -12.08
C THR A 105 22.95 -2.81 -11.77
N ALA A 106 22.61 -3.93 -11.11
CA ALA A 106 21.23 -4.26 -10.77
C ALA A 106 20.63 -3.29 -9.76
N LEU A 107 21.40 -2.91 -8.72
CA LEU A 107 20.95 -1.94 -7.73
C LEU A 107 20.73 -0.55 -8.34
N HIS A 108 21.68 -0.09 -9.17
CA HIS A 108 21.59 1.18 -9.92
C HIS A 108 20.34 1.21 -10.81
N PHE A 109 20.18 0.19 -11.66
CA PHE A 109 19.02 0.05 -12.53
C PHE A 109 17.70 0.08 -11.75
N LYS A 110 17.62 -0.70 -10.67
CA LYS A 110 16.41 -0.82 -9.85
C LYS A 110 16.02 0.53 -9.26
N ILE A 111 16.96 1.21 -8.61
CA ILE A 111 16.70 2.48 -7.93
C ILE A 111 16.33 3.57 -8.94
N LEU A 112 17.07 3.70 -10.04
CA LEU A 112 16.78 4.71 -11.07
C LEU A 112 15.39 4.52 -11.68
N ARG A 113 15.02 3.29 -12.06
CA ARG A 113 13.68 3.02 -12.60
C ARG A 113 12.56 3.28 -11.60
N GLN A 114 12.76 2.92 -10.33
CA GLN A 114 11.79 3.22 -9.26
C GLN A 114 11.56 4.72 -9.09
N HIS A 115 12.54 5.56 -9.43
CA HIS A 115 12.44 7.03 -9.38
C HIS A 115 12.10 7.66 -10.74
N GLY A 116 11.71 6.87 -11.73
CA GLY A 116 11.21 7.35 -13.02
C GLY A 116 12.28 7.66 -14.07
N TYR A 117 13.55 7.33 -13.82
CA TYR A 117 14.61 7.48 -14.82
C TYR A 117 14.55 6.35 -15.85
N LYS A 118 14.90 6.68 -17.09
CA LYS A 118 14.95 5.70 -18.20
C LYS A 118 16.32 5.03 -18.23
N VAL A 119 16.35 3.74 -17.90
CA VAL A 119 17.56 2.92 -17.98
C VAL A 119 17.29 1.75 -18.92
N SER A 120 18.12 1.53 -19.95
CA SER A 120 17.96 0.41 -20.88
C SER A 120 18.26 -0.93 -20.21
N GLN A 121 17.50 -1.98 -20.55
CA GLN A 121 17.82 -3.37 -20.17
C GLN A 121 19.19 -3.84 -20.69
N ASP A 122 19.75 -3.19 -21.71
CA ASP A 122 21.03 -3.56 -22.34
C ASP A 122 22.21 -3.53 -21.37
N VAL A 123 22.08 -2.80 -20.25
CA VAL A 123 23.07 -2.82 -19.15
C VAL A 123 23.31 -4.23 -18.61
N PHE A 124 22.33 -5.14 -18.76
CA PHE A 124 22.46 -6.52 -18.34
C PHE A 124 23.07 -7.45 -19.39
N GLY A 125 23.21 -7.00 -20.64
CA GLY A 125 23.74 -7.83 -21.73
C GLY A 125 25.13 -8.40 -21.44
N GLY A 126 25.97 -7.64 -20.71
CA GLY A 126 27.30 -8.08 -20.28
C GLY A 126 27.31 -9.26 -19.30
N PHE A 127 26.21 -9.52 -18.59
CA PHE A 127 26.10 -10.58 -17.58
C PHE A 127 25.42 -11.85 -18.12
N MET A 128 24.89 -11.80 -19.35
CA MET A 128 24.14 -12.88 -19.99
C MET A 128 25.01 -13.60 -21.03
N ASP A 129 24.87 -14.92 -21.15
CA ASP A 129 25.56 -15.74 -22.14
C ASP A 129 24.83 -15.73 -23.50
N GLU A 130 25.37 -16.46 -24.49
CA GLU A 130 24.78 -16.55 -25.84
C GLU A 130 23.38 -17.19 -25.85
N LYS A 131 23.06 -17.99 -24.83
CA LYS A 131 21.74 -18.61 -24.63
C LYS A 131 20.81 -17.71 -23.80
N ARG A 132 21.25 -16.50 -23.48
CA ARG A 132 20.57 -15.53 -22.64
C ARG A 132 20.27 -16.07 -21.23
N ALA A 133 21.15 -16.92 -20.72
CA ALA A 133 21.20 -17.31 -19.33
C ALA A 133 22.24 -16.49 -18.58
N LEU A 134 22.10 -16.39 -17.26
CA LEU A 134 23.12 -15.76 -16.42
C LEU A 134 24.45 -16.51 -16.56
N LYS A 135 25.55 -15.80 -16.87
CA LYS A 135 26.88 -16.42 -17.01
C LYS A 135 27.28 -17.15 -15.72
N GLU A 136 27.94 -18.31 -15.87
CA GLU A 136 28.41 -19.12 -14.73
C GLU A 136 29.27 -18.32 -13.74
N SER A 137 30.07 -17.37 -14.23
CA SER A 137 30.90 -16.49 -13.39
C SER A 137 30.11 -15.62 -12.42
N GLN A 138 28.81 -15.41 -12.67
CA GLN A 138 27.92 -14.62 -11.82
C GLN A 138 27.17 -15.46 -10.79
N ILE A 139 27.11 -16.79 -11.00
CA ILE A 139 26.40 -17.71 -10.09
C ILE A 139 27.09 -17.76 -8.71
N SER A 140 28.37 -17.39 -8.63
CA SER A 140 29.11 -17.26 -7.37
C SER A 140 28.81 -16.00 -6.56
N ASP A 141 27.97 -15.07 -7.06
CA ASP A 141 27.57 -13.85 -6.34
C ASP A 141 26.05 -13.84 -6.03
N PRO A 142 25.63 -14.39 -4.88
CA PRO A 142 24.21 -14.43 -4.53
C PRO A 142 23.60 -13.05 -4.25
N ASN A 143 24.40 -12.06 -3.85
CA ASN A 143 23.90 -10.69 -3.68
C ASN A 143 23.58 -10.06 -5.03
N GLY A 144 24.46 -10.22 -6.02
CA GLY A 144 24.22 -9.80 -7.39
C GLY A 144 23.00 -10.47 -8.00
N MET A 145 22.86 -11.79 -7.82
CA MET A 145 21.68 -12.53 -8.30
C MET A 145 20.36 -12.04 -7.66
N LEU A 146 20.38 -11.77 -6.35
CA LEU A 146 19.22 -11.23 -5.63
C LEU A 146 18.83 -9.85 -6.13
N GLN A 147 19.80 -8.93 -6.31
CA GLN A 147 19.50 -7.61 -6.85
C GLN A 147 19.04 -7.68 -8.31
N LEU A 148 19.60 -8.58 -9.12
CA LEU A 148 19.13 -8.81 -10.50
C LEU A 148 17.67 -9.30 -10.51
N LEU A 149 17.31 -10.22 -9.62
CA LEU A 149 15.92 -10.66 -9.46
C LEU A 149 15.01 -9.47 -9.11
N GLU A 150 15.37 -8.64 -8.14
CA GLU A 150 14.59 -7.46 -7.79
C GLU A 150 14.48 -6.44 -8.94
N ALA A 151 15.60 -6.15 -9.61
CA ALA A 151 15.67 -5.26 -10.77
C ALA A 151 14.81 -5.75 -11.93
N SER A 152 14.86 -7.04 -12.25
CA SER A 152 14.11 -7.65 -13.35
C SER A 152 12.59 -7.58 -13.16
N ASN A 153 12.09 -7.37 -11.93
CA ASN A 153 10.67 -7.16 -11.68
C ASN A 153 10.17 -5.77 -12.10
N LEU A 154 11.06 -4.87 -12.55
CA LEU A 154 10.75 -3.56 -13.13
C LEU A 154 10.72 -3.57 -14.67
N ALA A 155 10.64 -4.76 -15.28
CA ALA A 155 10.54 -4.92 -16.73
C ALA A 155 9.27 -4.27 -17.29
N LEU A 156 9.42 -3.66 -18.46
CA LEU A 156 8.32 -3.17 -19.30
C LEU A 156 8.08 -4.14 -20.45
N ASP A 157 6.93 -4.01 -21.11
CA ASP A 157 6.57 -4.83 -22.27
C ASP A 157 7.65 -4.75 -23.37
N GLY A 158 8.12 -5.92 -23.82
CA GLY A 158 9.16 -6.04 -24.85
C GLY A 158 10.60 -6.13 -24.30
N GLU A 159 10.79 -6.06 -22.99
CA GLU A 159 12.11 -6.15 -22.36
C GLU A 159 12.56 -7.59 -22.05
N ASN A 160 12.78 -8.35 -23.13
CA ASN A 160 13.11 -9.78 -23.06
C ASN A 160 14.35 -10.11 -22.21
N ILE A 161 15.37 -9.22 -22.15
CA ILE A 161 16.59 -9.46 -21.36
C ILE A 161 16.22 -9.54 -19.87
N LEU A 162 15.27 -8.71 -19.42
CA LEU A 162 14.83 -8.70 -18.02
C LEU A 162 13.98 -9.92 -17.69
N ASP A 163 13.13 -10.38 -18.61
CA ASP A 163 12.37 -11.62 -18.43
C ASP A 163 13.29 -12.83 -18.29
N GLU A 164 14.33 -12.90 -19.12
CA GLU A 164 15.35 -13.96 -19.08
C GLU A 164 16.24 -13.87 -17.84
N ALA A 165 16.61 -12.65 -17.43
CA ALA A 165 17.34 -12.40 -16.19
C ALA A 165 16.51 -12.84 -14.98
N LYS A 166 15.22 -12.51 -14.95
CA LYS A 166 14.29 -12.93 -13.90
C LYS A 166 14.23 -14.45 -13.80
N ALA A 167 14.05 -15.13 -14.94
CA ALA A 167 13.99 -16.59 -14.99
C ALA A 167 15.31 -17.21 -14.50
N SER A 168 16.44 -16.74 -15.01
CA SER A 168 17.77 -17.23 -14.66
C SER A 168 18.10 -17.04 -13.18
N SER A 169 17.91 -15.84 -12.64
CA SER A 169 18.14 -15.54 -11.21
C SER A 169 17.21 -16.35 -10.31
N THR A 170 15.95 -16.56 -10.71
CA THR A 170 15.01 -17.39 -9.93
C THR A 170 15.47 -18.84 -9.84
N VAL A 171 15.96 -19.41 -10.94
CA VAL A 171 16.49 -20.79 -10.96
C VAL A 171 17.75 -20.88 -10.11
N ALA A 172 18.69 -19.97 -10.29
CA ALA A 172 19.96 -19.98 -9.57
C ALA A 172 19.79 -19.79 -8.05
N LEU A 173 18.92 -18.87 -7.62
CA LEU A 173 18.64 -18.62 -6.20
C LEU A 173 17.85 -19.75 -5.52
N ARG A 174 17.18 -20.62 -6.28
CA ARG A 174 16.51 -21.83 -5.78
C ARG A 174 17.42 -23.06 -5.77
N ASP A 175 18.60 -22.97 -6.36
CA ASP A 175 19.55 -24.08 -6.35
C ASP A 175 20.05 -24.33 -4.93
N SER A 176 19.85 -25.55 -4.45
CA SER A 176 20.32 -26.03 -3.15
C SER A 176 21.82 -25.80 -2.89
N ASN A 177 22.65 -25.81 -3.94
CA ASN A 177 24.08 -25.54 -3.81
C ASN A 177 24.35 -24.09 -3.40
N ILE A 178 23.55 -23.15 -3.91
CA ILE A 178 23.62 -21.74 -3.53
C ILE A 178 23.05 -21.54 -2.14
N CYS A 179 21.92 -22.17 -1.81
CA CYS A 179 21.30 -22.05 -0.49
C CYS A 179 22.24 -22.45 0.66
N ASN A 180 23.14 -23.42 0.44
CA ASN A 180 24.10 -23.89 1.46
C ASN A 180 25.26 -22.90 1.72
N ILE A 181 25.48 -21.92 0.84
CA ILE A 181 26.57 -20.93 0.93
C ILE A 181 26.08 -19.62 1.54
N LEU A 182 24.76 -19.37 1.53
CA LEU A 182 24.18 -18.13 2.05
C LEU A 182 24.33 -18.06 3.57
N ASP A 183 24.73 -16.89 4.06
CA ASP A 183 24.52 -16.60 5.47
C ASP A 183 23.01 -16.51 5.78
N ASN A 184 22.66 -16.66 7.06
CA ASN A 184 21.26 -16.68 7.50
C ASN A 184 20.49 -15.40 7.15
N ASN A 185 21.17 -14.25 7.08
CA ASN A 185 20.52 -12.99 6.74
C ASN A 185 20.20 -12.93 5.24
N LEU A 186 21.16 -13.28 4.38
CA LEU A 186 20.99 -13.32 2.94
C LEU A 186 19.96 -14.38 2.51
N ALA A 187 19.99 -15.57 3.11
CA ALA A 187 18.99 -16.61 2.86
C ALA A 187 17.56 -16.12 3.11
N ARG A 188 17.35 -15.37 4.19
CA ARG A 188 16.05 -14.76 4.52
C ARG A 188 15.63 -13.73 3.47
N HIS A 189 16.55 -12.92 2.95
CA HIS A 189 16.25 -11.97 1.87
C HIS A 189 15.91 -12.68 0.56
N VAL A 190 16.61 -13.75 0.22
CA VAL A 190 16.32 -14.57 -0.97
C VAL A 190 14.92 -15.19 -0.89
N VAL A 191 14.57 -15.81 0.24
CA VAL A 191 13.22 -16.37 0.44
C VAL A 191 12.15 -15.30 0.31
N HIS A 192 12.38 -14.12 0.91
CA HIS A 192 11.44 -13.00 0.85
C HIS A 192 11.25 -12.47 -0.58
N ALA A 193 12.32 -12.31 -1.34
CA ALA A 193 12.25 -11.84 -2.73
C ALA A 193 11.61 -12.87 -3.68
N LEU A 194 11.86 -14.17 -3.45
CA LEU A 194 11.29 -15.27 -4.25
C LEU A 194 9.78 -15.48 -4.01
N GLU A 195 9.29 -15.16 -2.81
CA GLU A 195 7.86 -15.17 -2.51
C GLU A 195 7.14 -14.04 -3.25
N LEU A 196 7.64 -12.82 -3.14
CA LEU A 196 7.14 -11.65 -3.84
C LEU A 196 8.22 -10.55 -3.89
N SER A 197 8.49 -10.01 -5.07
CA SER A 197 9.49 -8.95 -5.26
C SER A 197 9.13 -7.69 -4.47
N SER A 198 10.13 -6.96 -3.98
CA SER A 198 9.95 -5.68 -3.28
C SER A 198 9.09 -4.67 -4.04
N HIS A 199 9.24 -4.59 -5.38
CA HIS A 199 8.46 -3.69 -6.23
C HIS A 199 6.94 -3.98 -6.25
N ARG A 200 6.54 -5.22 -5.93
CA ARG A 200 5.13 -5.65 -5.92
C ARG A 200 4.54 -5.69 -4.51
N ARG A 201 5.34 -5.42 -3.48
CA ARG A 201 4.89 -5.39 -2.08
C ARG A 201 4.37 -4.01 -1.74
N VAL A 202 3.27 -3.97 -1.00
CA VAL A 202 2.79 -2.73 -0.37
C VAL A 202 3.84 -2.27 0.64
N VAL A 203 4.40 -1.07 0.42
CA VAL A 203 5.57 -0.55 1.15
C VAL A 203 5.37 -0.67 2.67
N TRP A 204 4.29 -0.10 3.20
CA TRP A 204 4.04 -0.04 4.65
C TRP A 204 4.07 -1.40 5.33
N PHE A 205 3.43 -2.41 4.73
CA PHE A 205 3.34 -3.76 5.30
C PHE A 205 4.68 -4.50 5.26
N ASN A 206 5.65 -3.99 4.51
CA ASN A 206 6.98 -4.57 4.40
C ASN A 206 8.03 -3.81 5.22
N VAL A 207 7.77 -2.57 5.65
CA VAL A 207 8.72 -1.75 6.43
C VAL A 207 9.16 -2.47 7.70
N LYS A 208 8.22 -3.08 8.46
CA LYS A 208 8.56 -3.77 9.71
C LYS A 208 9.52 -4.94 9.48
N TRP A 209 9.26 -5.73 8.43
CA TRP A 209 10.16 -6.81 8.03
C TRP A 209 11.56 -6.29 7.70
N HIS A 210 11.65 -5.17 6.97
CA HIS A 210 12.93 -4.54 6.63
C HIS A 210 13.66 -3.97 7.85
N ILE A 211 12.96 -3.38 8.83
CA ILE A 211 13.56 -2.95 10.10
C ILE A 211 14.18 -4.15 10.83
N ASP A 212 13.42 -5.25 10.95
CA ASP A 212 13.89 -6.47 11.60
C ASP A 212 14.98 -7.21 10.79
N ALA A 213 15.05 -6.94 9.49
CA ALA A 213 16.12 -7.41 8.62
C ALA A 213 17.40 -6.61 8.82
N TYR A 214 17.30 -5.28 8.74
CA TYR A 214 18.38 -4.33 8.85
C TYR A 214 19.05 -4.34 10.23
N GLU A 215 18.28 -4.55 11.31
CA GLU A 215 18.83 -4.70 12.66
C GLU A 215 19.78 -5.91 12.81
N LYS A 216 19.64 -6.93 11.96
CA LYS A 216 20.48 -8.14 11.98
C LYS A 216 21.61 -8.08 10.97
N ASP A 217 21.75 -6.98 10.26
CA ASP A 217 22.81 -6.77 9.28
C ASP A 217 24.15 -6.47 9.98
N ASN A 218 25.26 -6.96 9.41
CA ASN A 218 26.60 -6.71 9.92
C ASN A 218 27.05 -5.26 9.73
N HIS A 219 26.46 -4.53 8.78
CA HIS A 219 26.82 -3.16 8.42
C HIS A 219 25.75 -2.13 8.83
N VAL A 220 24.99 -2.45 9.88
CA VAL A 220 23.89 -1.60 10.35
C VAL A 220 24.39 -0.21 10.77
N LYS A 221 23.80 0.83 10.18
CA LYS A 221 24.01 2.22 10.62
C LYS A 221 23.01 2.55 11.74
N THR A 222 23.50 2.63 12.98
CA THR A 222 22.66 2.79 14.18
C THR A 222 21.70 3.97 14.11
N ILE A 223 22.17 5.14 13.67
CA ILE A 223 21.34 6.35 13.56
C ILE A 223 20.15 6.12 12.62
N LEU A 224 20.36 5.44 11.48
CA LEU A 224 19.31 5.13 10.52
C LEU A 224 18.30 4.11 11.09
N LEU A 225 18.77 3.10 11.82
CA LEU A 225 17.91 2.11 12.47
C LEU A 225 17.04 2.76 13.57
N GLU A 226 17.63 3.62 14.39
CA GLU A 226 16.90 4.38 15.43
C GLU A 226 15.82 5.26 14.82
N LEU A 227 16.15 5.99 13.75
CA LEU A 227 15.19 6.78 12.99
C LEU A 227 14.07 5.91 12.42
N ALA A 228 14.40 4.78 11.78
CA ALA A 228 13.40 3.88 11.19
C ALA A 228 12.41 3.34 12.23
N LYS A 229 12.92 2.89 13.39
CA LYS A 229 12.07 2.39 14.48
C LYS A 229 11.19 3.48 15.06
N LEU A 230 11.74 4.67 15.30
CA LEU A 230 10.98 5.79 15.84
C LEU A 230 9.90 6.23 14.86
N HIS A 231 10.27 6.44 13.59
CA HIS A 231 9.35 6.85 12.54
C HIS A 231 8.22 5.84 12.34
N PHE A 232 8.53 4.54 12.26
CA PHE A 232 7.52 3.49 12.16
C PHE A 232 6.49 3.55 13.29
N ASN A 233 6.95 3.74 14.55
CA ASN A 233 6.06 3.81 15.70
C ASN A 233 5.21 5.09 15.72
N MET A 234 5.77 6.23 15.27
CA MET A 234 5.02 7.48 15.13
C MET A 234 3.94 7.37 14.05
N VAL A 235 4.28 6.83 12.88
CA VAL A 235 3.31 6.58 11.81
C VAL A 235 2.23 5.61 12.31
N GLN A 236 2.60 4.52 12.96
CA GLN A 236 1.64 3.57 13.53
C GLN A 236 0.69 4.23 14.54
N ALA A 237 1.17 5.21 15.33
CA ALA A 237 0.33 5.98 16.24
C ALA A 237 -0.75 6.77 15.49
N THR A 238 -0.37 7.45 14.39
CA THR A 238 -1.33 8.14 13.51
C THR A 238 -2.33 7.16 12.91
N LEU A 239 -1.86 6.04 12.35
CA LEU A 239 -2.73 5.03 11.74
C LEU A 239 -3.74 4.44 12.75
N GLN A 240 -3.35 4.25 14.01
CA GLN A 240 -4.26 3.80 15.06
C GLN A 240 -5.36 4.82 15.36
N LYS A 241 -5.04 6.13 15.33
CA LYS A 241 -6.05 7.19 15.48
C LYS A 241 -7.01 7.20 14.30
N ASP A 242 -6.48 7.12 13.09
CA ASP A 242 -7.29 7.12 11.87
C ASP A 242 -8.23 5.90 11.84
N LEU A 243 -7.73 4.72 12.21
CA LEU A 243 -8.55 3.51 12.32
C LEU A 243 -9.64 3.66 13.38
N ARG A 244 -9.31 4.23 14.54
CA ARG A 244 -10.28 4.51 15.60
C ARG A 244 -11.38 5.43 15.09
N GLU A 245 -11.03 6.49 14.38
CA GLU A 245 -12.00 7.43 13.83
C GLU A 245 -12.90 6.77 12.77
N ALA A 246 -12.31 6.08 11.79
CA ALA A 246 -13.05 5.40 10.74
C ALA A 246 -13.97 4.28 11.28
N SER A 247 -13.51 3.51 12.25
CA SER A 247 -14.32 2.46 12.89
C SER A 247 -15.43 3.04 13.78
N THR A 248 -15.17 4.16 14.46
CA THR A 248 -16.19 4.88 15.25
C THR A 248 -17.31 5.41 14.34
N TRP A 249 -16.96 5.98 13.18
CA TRP A 249 -17.95 6.42 12.19
C TRP A 249 -18.90 5.28 11.83
N TRP A 250 -18.38 4.10 11.49
CA TRP A 250 -19.21 2.96 11.11
C TRP A 250 -20.08 2.47 12.29
N ASN A 251 -19.49 2.34 13.48
CA ASN A 251 -20.20 1.89 14.67
C ASN A 251 -21.39 2.83 15.01
N ASN A 252 -21.19 4.14 14.86
CA ASN A 252 -22.22 5.15 15.13
C ASN A 252 -23.41 5.09 14.16
N LEU A 253 -23.27 4.49 12.97
CA LEU A 253 -24.39 4.30 12.06
C LEU A 253 -25.39 3.26 12.59
N GLY A 254 -24.96 2.34 13.47
CA GLY A 254 -25.84 1.35 14.11
C GLY A 254 -26.45 0.34 13.13
N LEU A 255 -25.81 0.10 11.98
CA LEU A 255 -26.38 -0.68 10.88
C LEU A 255 -26.02 -2.17 10.89
N ALA A 256 -25.21 -2.62 11.86
CA ALA A 256 -24.72 -3.99 11.91
C ALA A 256 -25.86 -5.03 11.91
N GLU A 257 -26.95 -4.78 12.64
CA GLU A 257 -28.11 -5.70 12.67
C GLU A 257 -28.92 -5.65 11.36
N LEU A 258 -29.04 -4.47 10.75
CA LEU A 258 -29.80 -4.25 9.51
C LEU A 258 -29.06 -4.79 8.28
N LEU A 259 -27.74 -4.84 8.33
CA LEU A 259 -26.85 -5.27 7.25
C LEU A 259 -26.10 -6.56 7.61
N ASN A 260 -26.74 -7.43 8.40
CA ASN A 260 -26.15 -8.69 8.87
C ASN A 260 -25.79 -9.69 7.75
N PHE A 261 -26.25 -9.45 6.52
CA PHE A 261 -25.90 -10.23 5.34
C PHE A 261 -24.57 -9.79 4.71
N ALA A 262 -24.10 -8.57 5.01
CA ALA A 262 -22.90 -7.98 4.42
C ALA A 262 -21.66 -8.22 5.31
N ARG A 263 -20.48 -8.12 4.70
CA ARG A 263 -19.18 -8.26 5.38
C ARG A 263 -18.93 -7.07 6.31
N ASP A 264 -18.75 -7.35 7.60
CA ASP A 264 -18.25 -6.38 8.58
C ASP A 264 -16.71 -6.44 8.67
N ARG A 265 -16.01 -5.55 7.97
CA ARG A 265 -14.53 -5.59 7.78
C ARG A 265 -13.83 -4.22 7.88
N PRO A 266 -13.97 -3.49 9.00
CA PRO A 266 -13.53 -2.09 9.10
C PRO A 266 -12.00 -1.98 9.08
N VAL A 267 -11.32 -2.95 9.71
CA VAL A 267 -9.86 -2.97 9.77
C VAL A 267 -9.28 -3.32 8.41
N GLU A 268 -9.85 -4.27 7.68
CA GLU A 268 -9.38 -4.66 6.35
C GLU A 268 -9.60 -3.55 5.31
N CYS A 269 -10.74 -2.85 5.38
CA CYS A 269 -10.98 -1.66 4.55
C CYS A 269 -9.97 -0.55 4.86
N PHE A 270 -9.69 -0.32 6.15
CA PHE A 270 -8.68 0.65 6.57
C PHE A 270 -7.27 0.27 6.09
N LEU A 271 -6.87 -0.99 6.25
CA LEU A 271 -5.58 -1.48 5.76
C LEU A 271 -5.44 -1.29 4.26
N SER A 272 -6.52 -1.43 3.49
CA SER A 272 -6.51 -1.15 2.05
C SER A 272 -6.19 0.33 1.76
N ALA A 273 -6.77 1.27 2.52
CA ALA A 273 -6.45 2.69 2.40
C ALA A 273 -5.00 3.01 2.85
N VAL A 274 -4.52 2.39 3.93
CA VAL A 274 -3.13 2.50 4.39
C VAL A 274 -2.16 2.01 3.32
N GLY A 275 -2.50 0.94 2.61
CA GLY A 275 -1.66 0.38 1.55
C GLY A 275 -1.44 1.35 0.39
N LEU A 276 -2.37 2.26 0.14
CA LEU A 276 -2.22 3.33 -0.85
C LEU A 276 -1.40 4.50 -0.31
N ASN A 277 -1.66 4.95 0.92
CA ASN A 277 -0.83 5.98 1.54
C ASN A 277 -0.85 5.93 3.07
N PHE A 278 0.26 5.47 3.65
CA PHE A 278 0.45 5.33 5.10
C PHE A 278 0.95 6.60 5.79
N GLN A 279 1.32 7.64 5.05
CA GLN A 279 2.10 8.76 5.58
C GLN A 279 1.25 9.70 6.43
N PRO A 280 1.75 10.24 7.56
CA PRO A 280 0.92 10.98 8.52
C PRO A 280 0.09 12.11 7.91
N ASP A 281 0.63 12.84 6.92
CA ASP A 281 -0.02 13.97 6.25
C ASP A 281 -1.31 13.60 5.49
N TYR A 282 -1.58 12.31 5.30
CA TYR A 282 -2.74 11.78 4.54
C TYR A 282 -3.84 11.20 5.45
N THR A 283 -3.98 11.68 6.69
CA THR A 283 -5.03 11.23 7.63
C THR A 283 -6.45 11.38 7.04
N SER A 284 -6.83 12.57 6.58
CA SER A 284 -8.16 12.79 5.98
C SER A 284 -8.40 11.86 4.79
N PHE A 285 -7.40 11.69 3.92
CA PHE A 285 -7.48 10.77 2.77
C PHE A 285 -7.75 9.33 3.22
N ARG A 286 -6.99 8.80 4.19
CA ARG A 286 -7.17 7.42 4.67
C ARG A 286 -8.54 7.19 5.27
N ILE A 287 -9.02 8.11 6.10
CA ILE A 287 -10.33 8.00 6.74
C ILE A 287 -11.43 8.00 5.68
N ARG A 288 -11.43 8.99 4.77
CA ARG A 288 -12.41 9.10 3.68
C ARG A 288 -12.40 7.86 2.79
N LEU A 289 -11.22 7.41 2.36
CA LEU A 289 -11.10 6.25 1.51
C LEU A 289 -11.55 4.97 2.22
N THR A 290 -11.30 4.84 3.52
CA THR A 290 -11.81 3.72 4.31
C THR A 290 -13.33 3.69 4.30
N LYS A 291 -14.00 4.84 4.51
CA LYS A 291 -15.47 4.94 4.41
C LYS A 291 -15.96 4.50 3.03
N VAL A 292 -15.31 4.98 1.95
CA VAL A 292 -15.65 4.61 0.57
C VAL A 292 -15.49 3.12 0.31
N ILE A 293 -14.34 2.53 0.66
CA ILE A 293 -14.08 1.09 0.47
C ILE A 293 -15.10 0.25 1.24
N TYR A 294 -15.44 0.67 2.46
CA TYR A 294 -16.43 -0.03 3.28
C TYR A 294 -17.83 0.02 2.64
N LEU A 295 -18.23 1.16 2.10
CA LEU A 295 -19.51 1.29 1.38
C LEU A 295 -19.54 0.47 0.09
N ILE A 296 -18.44 0.46 -0.66
CA ILE A 296 -18.29 -0.41 -1.85
C ILE A 296 -18.48 -1.87 -1.45
N LEU A 297 -17.87 -2.33 -0.36
CA LEU A 297 -17.99 -3.71 0.12
C LEU A 297 -19.45 -4.09 0.45
N ILE A 298 -20.20 -3.20 1.10
CA ILE A 298 -21.62 -3.44 1.40
C ILE A 298 -22.44 -3.48 0.11
N ILE A 299 -22.20 -2.55 -0.81
CA ILE A 299 -22.96 -2.48 -2.07
C ILE A 299 -22.66 -3.72 -2.92
N ASP A 300 -21.41 -4.17 -2.98
CA ASP A 300 -21.00 -5.43 -3.60
C ASP A 300 -21.80 -6.62 -3.04
N ASP A 301 -21.93 -6.72 -1.71
CA ASP A 301 -22.77 -7.75 -1.07
C ASP A 301 -24.27 -7.61 -1.38
N VAL A 302 -24.76 -6.39 -1.57
CA VAL A 302 -26.14 -6.15 -2.03
C VAL A 302 -26.34 -6.69 -3.44
N TYR A 303 -25.41 -6.42 -4.37
CA TYR A 303 -25.48 -6.85 -5.76
C TYR A 303 -25.29 -8.36 -5.94
N ASP A 304 -24.30 -8.95 -5.28
CA ASP A 304 -23.93 -10.34 -5.53
C ASP A 304 -24.81 -11.33 -4.77
N ILE A 305 -25.27 -10.95 -3.57
CA ILE A 305 -25.91 -11.88 -2.64
C ILE A 305 -27.37 -11.49 -2.41
N TYR A 306 -27.61 -10.29 -1.88
CA TYR A 306 -28.86 -10.00 -1.19
C TYR A 306 -30.04 -9.66 -2.11
N ALA A 307 -29.83 -8.74 -3.06
CA ALA A 307 -30.92 -8.16 -3.84
C ALA A 307 -31.33 -9.06 -5.02
N SER A 308 -32.59 -8.94 -5.40
CA SER A 308 -33.12 -9.50 -6.64
C SER A 308 -32.80 -8.57 -7.82
N LEU A 309 -32.88 -9.10 -9.05
CA LEU A 309 -32.60 -8.33 -10.26
C LEU A 309 -33.47 -7.07 -10.39
N GLU A 310 -34.75 -7.14 -10.01
CA GLU A 310 -35.65 -5.98 -10.10
C GLU A 310 -35.29 -4.89 -9.08
N GLU A 311 -34.85 -5.27 -7.87
CA GLU A 311 -34.37 -4.31 -6.88
C GLU A 311 -33.03 -3.72 -7.29
N LEU A 312 -32.15 -4.51 -7.94
CA LEU A 312 -30.90 -3.99 -8.48
C LEU A 312 -31.13 -2.95 -9.56
N LYS A 313 -32.08 -3.15 -10.49
CA LYS A 313 -32.41 -2.10 -11.48
C LYS A 313 -32.83 -0.79 -10.82
N LEU A 314 -33.62 -0.86 -9.75
CA LEU A 314 -34.04 0.31 -8.99
C LEU A 314 -32.86 0.97 -8.26
N LEU A 315 -32.00 0.19 -7.61
CA LEU A 315 -30.81 0.70 -6.94
C LEU A 315 -29.81 1.31 -7.93
N THR A 316 -29.57 0.67 -9.08
CA THR A 316 -28.72 1.21 -10.15
C THR A 316 -29.29 2.54 -10.66
N ASN A 317 -30.59 2.63 -10.92
CA ASN A 317 -31.21 3.89 -11.34
C ASN A 317 -31.08 4.99 -10.28
N ALA A 318 -31.19 4.66 -8.99
CA ALA A 318 -30.96 5.62 -7.91
C ALA A 318 -29.51 6.13 -7.87
N VAL A 319 -28.52 5.26 -8.12
CA VAL A 319 -27.11 5.64 -8.25
C VAL A 319 -26.87 6.48 -9.50
N ASP A 320 -27.41 6.08 -10.66
CA ASP A 320 -27.24 6.80 -11.93
C ASP A 320 -27.78 8.23 -11.87
N ARG A 321 -28.95 8.40 -11.23
CA ARG A 321 -29.57 9.71 -11.01
C ARG A 321 -28.99 10.45 -9.81
N TRP A 322 -28.26 9.74 -8.96
CA TRP A 322 -27.76 10.20 -7.68
C TRP A 322 -28.86 10.85 -6.82
N ASP A 323 -30.03 10.21 -6.74
CA ASP A 323 -31.23 10.72 -6.09
C ASP A 323 -31.81 9.71 -5.09
N VAL A 324 -31.94 10.14 -3.83
CA VAL A 324 -32.51 9.35 -2.73
C VAL A 324 -33.99 9.02 -2.98
N GLY A 325 -34.74 9.90 -3.64
CA GLY A 325 -36.15 9.68 -3.96
C GLY A 325 -36.39 8.45 -4.84
N GLU A 326 -35.42 8.08 -5.68
CA GLU A 326 -35.50 6.90 -6.55
C GLU A 326 -35.44 5.58 -5.74
N THR A 327 -35.08 5.64 -4.45
CA THR A 327 -35.04 4.45 -3.58
C THR A 327 -36.37 4.12 -2.92
N GLU A 328 -37.45 4.90 -3.12
CA GLU A 328 -38.74 4.73 -2.43
C GLU A 328 -39.33 3.32 -2.55
N GLN A 329 -39.05 2.61 -3.64
CA GLN A 329 -39.56 1.26 -3.89
C GLN A 329 -38.62 0.15 -3.39
N LEU A 330 -37.43 0.50 -2.91
CA LEU A 330 -36.46 -0.46 -2.39
C LEU A 330 -36.80 -0.95 -0.97
N PRO A 331 -36.32 -2.15 -0.60
CA PRO A 331 -36.33 -2.61 0.79
C PRO A 331 -35.65 -1.63 1.74
N GLY A 332 -36.07 -1.64 3.02
CA GLY A 332 -35.57 -0.73 4.03
C GLY A 332 -34.04 -0.74 4.19
N CYS A 333 -33.40 -1.92 4.17
CA CYS A 333 -31.95 -2.02 4.25
C CYS A 333 -31.25 -1.37 3.05
N MET A 334 -31.74 -1.57 1.82
CA MET A 334 -31.15 -1.01 0.60
C MET A 334 -31.34 0.52 0.52
N LYS A 335 -32.49 1.04 0.96
CA LYS A 335 -32.70 2.48 1.14
C LYS A 335 -31.66 3.09 2.06
N ILE A 336 -31.44 2.44 3.22
CA ILE A 336 -30.45 2.89 4.20
C ILE A 336 -29.05 2.82 3.62
N CYS A 337 -28.67 1.75 2.91
CA CYS A 337 -27.38 1.65 2.23
C CYS A 337 -27.15 2.83 1.29
N PHE A 338 -28.11 3.11 0.40
CA PHE A 338 -27.99 4.22 -0.54
C PHE A 338 -27.95 5.58 0.16
N GLN A 339 -28.78 5.78 1.18
CA GLN A 339 -28.78 7.02 1.95
C GLN A 339 -27.43 7.28 2.62
N VAL A 340 -26.81 6.25 3.20
CA VAL A 340 -25.48 6.36 3.82
C VAL A 340 -24.42 6.66 2.75
N LEU A 341 -24.47 5.99 1.60
CA LEU A 341 -23.59 6.27 0.46
C LEU A 341 -23.71 7.73 0.03
N TYR A 342 -24.93 8.20 -0.20
CA TYR A 342 -25.21 9.57 -0.62
C TYR A 342 -24.69 10.57 0.41
N ASN A 343 -25.05 10.41 1.68
CA ASN A 343 -24.66 11.33 2.75
C ASN A 343 -23.14 11.36 2.94
N THR A 344 -22.50 10.18 2.98
CA THR A 344 -21.05 10.08 3.15
C THR A 344 -20.32 10.72 1.97
N THR A 345 -20.82 10.57 0.75
CA THR A 345 -20.21 11.20 -0.44
C THR A 345 -20.36 12.72 -0.41
N CYS A 346 -21.53 13.22 0.01
CA CYS A 346 -21.76 14.66 0.19
C CYS A 346 -20.88 15.24 1.29
N GLU A 347 -20.76 14.56 2.44
CA GLU A 347 -19.86 14.94 3.53
C GLU A 347 -18.41 15.01 3.04
N ILE A 348 -17.92 13.97 2.35
CA ILE A 348 -16.56 13.95 1.79
C ILE A 348 -16.33 15.10 0.81
N ALA A 349 -17.30 15.37 -0.08
CA ALA A 349 -17.18 16.46 -1.04
C ALA A 349 -17.10 17.82 -0.34
N GLN A 350 -17.93 18.05 0.67
CA GLN A 350 -17.92 19.26 1.47
C GLN A 350 -16.58 19.43 2.21
N GLU A 351 -16.09 18.38 2.87
CA GLU A 351 -14.80 18.45 3.56
C GLU A 351 -13.63 18.77 2.61
N ILE A 352 -13.64 18.21 1.39
CA ILE A 352 -12.60 18.52 0.38
C ILE A 352 -12.69 19.98 -0.09
N GLU A 353 -13.90 20.50 -0.26
CA GLU A 353 -14.13 21.90 -0.63
C GLU A 353 -13.64 22.84 0.47
N GLU A 354 -13.92 22.53 1.74
CA GLU A 354 -13.46 23.30 2.91
C GLU A 354 -11.93 23.28 3.06
N GLU A 355 -11.29 22.13 2.85
CA GLU A 355 -9.84 21.96 3.01
C GLU A 355 -9.04 22.56 1.84
N ASN A 356 -9.51 22.40 0.59
CA ASN A 356 -8.72 22.66 -0.62
C ASN A 356 -9.29 23.78 -1.50
N GLY A 357 -10.48 24.30 -1.20
CA GLY A 357 -11.18 25.27 -2.06
C GLY A 357 -11.61 24.68 -3.41
N TRP A 358 -11.68 23.35 -3.53
CA TRP A 358 -12.04 22.68 -4.77
C TRP A 358 -13.55 22.63 -4.91
N ASN A 359 -14.08 23.56 -5.71
CA ASN A 359 -15.49 23.52 -6.12
C ASN A 359 -15.72 22.35 -7.10
N LEU A 360 -16.91 21.75 -7.09
CA LEU A 360 -17.35 20.67 -8.01
C LEU A 360 -16.78 19.27 -7.75
N VAL A 361 -16.36 18.96 -6.53
CA VAL A 361 -15.90 17.60 -6.17
C VAL A 361 -17.05 16.57 -6.20
N LEU A 362 -18.24 16.96 -5.73
CA LEU A 362 -19.40 16.06 -5.65
C LEU A 362 -19.77 15.42 -7.00
N PRO A 363 -19.90 16.18 -8.11
CA PRO A 363 -20.09 15.60 -9.45
C PRO A 363 -19.05 14.56 -9.87
N HIS A 364 -17.79 14.70 -9.43
CA HIS A 364 -16.75 13.72 -9.74
C HIS A 364 -16.94 12.44 -8.91
N LEU A 365 -17.22 12.58 -7.62
CA LEU A 365 -17.44 11.42 -6.73
C LEU A 365 -18.71 10.65 -7.11
N SER A 366 -19.81 11.34 -7.43
CA SER A 366 -21.05 10.67 -7.85
C SER A 366 -20.86 9.90 -9.15
N LYS A 367 -20.13 10.46 -10.12
CA LYS A 367 -19.83 9.80 -11.40
C LYS A 367 -19.02 8.51 -11.21
N VAL A 368 -18.07 8.48 -10.28
CA VAL A 368 -17.33 7.25 -9.94
C VAL A 368 -18.27 6.20 -9.36
N GLY A 369 -19.22 6.61 -8.49
CA GLY A 369 -20.30 5.75 -8.02
C GLY A 369 -21.08 5.10 -9.16
N CYS A 370 -21.46 5.87 -10.19
CA CYS A 370 -22.16 5.32 -11.36
C CYS A 370 -21.31 4.32 -12.16
N TYR A 371 -20.01 4.56 -12.34
CA TYR A 371 -19.14 3.66 -13.11
C TYR A 371 -18.78 2.36 -12.38
N GLU A 372 -18.59 2.40 -11.07
CA GLU A 372 -18.22 1.23 -10.27
C GLU A 372 -19.43 0.37 -9.87
N ILE A 373 -20.62 0.97 -9.78
CA ILE A 373 -21.86 0.30 -9.34
C ILE A 373 -22.78 -0.05 -10.53
N GLY A 374 -22.62 0.61 -11.68
CA GLY A 374 -23.38 0.30 -12.89
C GLY A 374 -22.93 -1.01 -13.57
N PRO A 375 -23.82 -1.65 -14.36
CA PRO A 375 -23.43 -2.83 -15.13
C PRO A 375 -22.28 -2.47 -16.08
N ARG A 376 -21.15 -3.17 -15.96
CA ARG A 376 -20.10 -3.15 -16.99
C ARG A 376 -20.72 -3.72 -18.27
N HIS A 377 -20.95 -2.86 -19.26
CA HIS A 377 -21.45 -3.25 -20.57
C HIS A 377 -20.54 -4.24 -21.29
#